data_AF-A0A9X0J5G0-F1
#
_entry.id   AF-A0A9X0J5G0-F1
#
_cell.length_a   1.000
_cell.length_b   1.000
_cell.length_c   1.000
_cell.angle_alpha   90.00
_cell.angle_beta   90.00
_cell.angle_gamma   90.00
#
_symmetry.space_group_name_H-M   'P 1'
#
loop_
_entity.id
_entity.type
_entity.pdbx_description
1 polymer ?
#
loop_
_entity_poly.entity_id
_entity_poly.type
_entity_poly.pdbx_seq_one_letter_code
_entity_poly.pdbx_strand_id
1 'polypeptide(L)'
;MDFKNMTPIVVRSFHYDLNDEQKVKNEVNVSLRQVYQDLEDGSQDEGKNGKYFEIAVPFEVSPAPGDFTVSGVITRVVQFVDYFGDGSDLEPSEYQLLSRPLVEEIETLTYEITQLTLDHPVNLSFKSNFNELNKDNQKDKDDK
;
A
#
# COMPACT_ATOMS: atom_id res chain seq x y z
N MET A 1 -1.46 -1.62 -17.60
CA MET A 1 -0.08 -1.09 -17.71
C MET A 1 0.97 -2.16 -17.45
N ASP A 2 2.13 -2.09 -18.12
CA ASP A 2 3.32 -2.88 -17.76
C ASP A 2 4.20 -2.12 -16.76
N PHE A 3 4.74 -2.82 -15.77
CA PHE A 3 5.63 -2.22 -14.76
C PHE A 3 6.75 -3.17 -14.34
N LYS A 4 7.84 -2.58 -13.82
CA LYS A 4 8.96 -3.30 -13.23
C LYS A 4 9.07 -2.99 -11.74
N ASN A 5 9.35 -4.01 -10.94
CA ASN A 5 9.68 -3.83 -9.53
C ASN A 5 11.14 -3.38 -9.45
N MET A 6 11.37 -2.16 -8.96
CA MET A 6 12.73 -1.60 -8.83
C MET A 6 13.34 -1.91 -7.48
N THR A 7 12.49 -2.12 -6.47
CA THR A 7 12.89 -2.45 -5.10
C THR A 7 12.08 -3.66 -4.61
N PRO A 8 12.60 -4.42 -3.63
CA PRO A 8 11.77 -5.35 -2.88
C PRO A 8 10.66 -4.59 -2.13
N ILE A 9 9.67 -5.32 -1.62
CA ILE A 9 8.73 -4.75 -0.66
C ILE A 9 9.50 -4.38 0.61
N VAL A 10 9.30 -3.16 1.10
CA VAL A 10 9.95 -2.64 2.30
C VAL A 10 8.90 -2.33 3.35
N VAL A 11 8.98 -3.01 4.49
CA VAL A 11 8.21 -2.70 5.69
C VAL A 11 8.87 -1.51 6.38
N ARG A 12 8.33 -0.30 6.21
CA ARG A 12 8.89 0.91 6.84
C ARG A 12 8.57 0.97 8.32
N SER A 13 7.38 0.52 8.68
CA SER A 13 6.94 0.33 10.07
C SER A 13 5.88 -0.76 10.12
N PHE A 14 5.92 -1.54 11.19
CA PHE A 14 4.89 -2.50 11.55
C PHE A 14 4.81 -2.56 13.07
N HIS A 15 3.71 -2.09 13.62
CA HIS A 15 3.42 -2.09 15.05
C HIS A 15 2.31 -3.09 15.31
N TYR A 16 2.45 -3.83 16.41
CA TYR A 16 1.47 -4.76 16.91
C TYR A 16 1.23 -4.40 18.38
N ASP A 17 0.00 -3.98 18.68
CA ASP A 17 -0.39 -3.49 19.99
C ASP A 17 -1.64 -4.22 20.46
N LEU A 18 -1.65 -4.66 21.72
CA LEU A 18 -2.87 -5.13 22.36
C LEU A 18 -3.77 -3.93 22.68
N ASN A 19 -5.07 -4.10 22.53
CA ASN A 19 -6.02 -3.04 22.84
C ASN A 19 -6.56 -3.21 24.28
N ASP A 20 -6.57 -2.12 25.04
CA ASP A 20 -7.19 -2.11 26.38
C ASP A 20 -8.72 -2.30 26.31
N GLU A 21 -9.34 -1.79 25.25
CA GLU A 21 -10.75 -1.94 24.93
C GLU A 21 -10.93 -2.50 23.52
N GLN A 22 -11.88 -3.42 23.34
CA GLN A 22 -12.18 -4.00 22.04
C GLN A 22 -12.64 -2.92 21.05
N LYS A 23 -11.85 -2.73 20.00
CA LYS A 23 -12.17 -1.84 18.87
C LYS A 23 -11.98 -2.60 17.56
N VAL A 24 -12.96 -2.50 16.67
CA VAL A 24 -12.87 -3.06 15.32
C VAL A 24 -12.60 -1.93 14.35
N LYS A 25 -11.51 -2.04 13.59
CA LYS A 25 -11.07 -1.02 12.65
C LYS A 25 -10.46 -1.69 11.42
N ASN A 26 -10.69 -1.13 10.24
CA ASN A 26 -10.12 -1.62 9.00
C ASN A 26 -9.80 -0.44 8.09
N GLU A 27 -8.64 0.17 8.30
CA GLU A 27 -8.13 1.24 7.44
C GLU A 27 -6.90 0.71 6.70
N VAL A 28 -7.03 0.56 5.39
CA VAL A 28 -5.94 0.23 4.47
C VAL A 28 -6.05 1.17 3.29
N ASN A 29 -5.09 2.10 3.20
CA ASN A 29 -5.10 3.12 2.16
C ASN A 29 -3.95 2.87 1.20
N VAL A 30 -4.18 3.12 -0.09
CA VAL A 30 -3.14 3.02 -1.11
C VAL A 30 -2.82 4.41 -1.60
N SER A 31 -1.54 4.77 -1.57
CA SER A 31 -1.02 6.02 -2.07
C SER A 31 0.07 5.77 -3.09
N LEU A 32 0.18 6.69 -4.05
CA LEU A 32 1.17 6.64 -5.11
C LEU A 32 1.88 7.99 -5.16
N ARG A 33 3.21 7.97 -5.18
CA ARG A 33 4.03 9.18 -5.27
C ARG A 33 5.11 8.99 -6.31
N GLN A 34 5.24 9.95 -7.24
CA GLN A 34 6.36 9.94 -8.18
C GLN A 34 7.69 10.08 -7.42
N VAL A 35 8.68 9.28 -7.78
CA VAL A 35 10.05 9.33 -7.24
C VAL A 35 11.05 9.38 -8.39
N TYR A 36 12.32 9.59 -8.06
CA TYR A 36 13.42 9.54 -9.02
C TYR A 36 14.36 8.39 -8.66
N GLN A 37 14.96 7.79 -9.67
CA GLN A 37 15.98 6.76 -9.51
C GLN A 37 17.35 7.41 -9.66
N ASP A 38 18.20 7.28 -8.66
CA ASP A 38 19.60 7.70 -8.77
C ASP A 38 20.41 6.61 -9.50
N LEU A 39 21.34 7.05 -10.35
CA LEU A 39 22.32 6.24 -11.06
C LEU A 39 23.62 6.13 -10.24
N GLU A 40 24.50 5.19 -10.61
CA GLU A 40 25.77 4.97 -9.89
C GLU A 40 26.69 6.19 -9.85
N ASP A 41 26.59 7.07 -10.85
CA ASP A 41 27.36 8.32 -10.92
C ASP A 41 26.74 9.47 -10.11
N GLY A 42 25.63 9.21 -9.40
CA GLY A 42 24.89 10.19 -8.61
C GLY A 42 23.99 11.11 -9.42
N SER A 43 23.90 10.93 -10.74
CA SER A 43 22.90 11.60 -11.56
C SER A 43 21.53 10.91 -11.45
N GLN A 44 20.45 11.61 -11.79
CA GLN A 44 19.11 11.04 -11.81
C GLN A 44 18.82 10.42 -13.18
N ASP A 45 18.17 9.25 -13.18
CA ASP A 45 17.60 8.69 -14.39
C ASP A 45 16.51 9.64 -14.93
N GLU A 46 16.69 10.07 -16.16
CA GLU A 46 15.77 10.95 -16.89
C GLU A 46 14.38 10.30 -17.14
N GLY A 47 14.21 9.01 -16.84
CA GLY A 47 12.94 8.31 -16.97
C GLY A 47 12.54 8.08 -18.43
N LYS A 48 13.52 7.96 -19.34
CA LYS A 48 13.30 7.81 -20.79
C LYS A 48 12.45 6.59 -21.16
N ASN A 49 12.51 5.54 -20.34
CA ASN A 49 11.75 4.30 -20.53
C ASN A 49 10.48 4.26 -19.65
N GLY A 50 10.11 5.41 -19.08
CA GLY A 50 8.98 5.58 -18.19
C GLY A 50 9.38 5.94 -16.75
N LYS A 51 8.40 6.45 -16.01
CA LYS A 51 8.59 7.09 -14.70
C LYS A 51 8.56 6.12 -13.53
N TYR A 52 9.18 6.55 -12.43
CA TYR A 52 9.29 5.82 -11.19
C TYR A 52 8.26 6.29 -10.18
N PHE A 53 7.65 5.35 -9.47
CA PHE A 53 6.64 5.63 -8.45
C PHE A 53 6.90 4.77 -7.21
N GLU A 54 6.76 5.40 -6.04
CA GLU A 54 6.61 4.69 -4.78
C GLU A 54 5.13 4.45 -4.52
N ILE A 55 4.77 3.18 -4.40
CA ILE A 55 3.49 2.75 -3.85
C ILE A 55 3.66 2.63 -2.35
N ALA A 56 2.81 3.28 -1.57
CA ALA A 56 2.81 3.20 -0.13
C ALA A 56 1.42 2.81 0.39
N VAL A 57 1.39 1.82 1.28
CA VAL A 57 0.20 1.29 1.93
C VAL A 57 0.30 1.56 3.43
N PRO A 58 -0.14 2.74 3.91
CA PRO A 58 -0.41 2.96 5.32
C PRO A 58 -1.64 2.16 5.76
N PHE A 59 -1.55 1.52 6.92
CA PHE A 59 -2.62 0.69 7.48
C PHE A 59 -2.78 0.87 8.99
N GLU A 60 -4.02 0.71 9.46
CA GLU A 60 -4.40 0.55 10.87
C GLU A 60 -5.61 -0.39 10.94
N VAL A 61 -5.39 -1.58 11.51
CA VAL A 61 -6.36 -2.68 11.42
C VAL A 61 -6.48 -3.36 12.77
N SER A 62 -7.71 -3.43 13.26
CA SER A 62 -8.10 -4.14 14.47
C SER A 62 -9.17 -5.17 14.08
N PRO A 63 -8.79 -6.44 13.82
CA PRO A 63 -9.74 -7.46 13.41
C PRO A 63 -10.68 -7.84 14.55
N ALA A 64 -11.91 -8.26 14.23
CA ALA A 64 -12.84 -8.76 15.24
C ALA A 64 -12.22 -9.95 16.03
N PRO A 65 -12.36 -9.98 17.36
CA PRO A 65 -13.24 -9.14 18.18
C PRO A 65 -12.66 -7.78 18.60
N GLY A 66 -11.43 -7.44 18.18
CA GLY A 66 -10.80 -6.14 18.41
C GLY A 66 -9.77 -6.15 19.52
N ASP A 67 -9.18 -7.30 19.85
CA ASP A 67 -8.24 -7.47 20.98
C ASP A 67 -6.84 -6.89 20.70
N PHE A 68 -6.49 -6.67 19.44
CA PHE A 68 -5.22 -6.07 19.04
C PHE A 68 -5.39 -5.15 17.83
N THR A 69 -4.37 -4.36 17.56
CA THR A 69 -4.25 -3.50 16.38
C THR A 69 -2.90 -3.73 15.74
N VAL A 70 -2.88 -3.90 14.42
CA VAL A 70 -1.67 -3.77 13.61
C VAL A 70 -1.71 -2.45 12.86
N SER A 71 -0.60 -1.72 12.86
CA SER A 71 -0.49 -0.45 12.14
C SER A 71 0.90 -0.23 11.55
N GLY A 72 1.00 0.59 10.52
CA GLY A 72 2.29 0.88 9.92
C GLY A 72 2.20 1.31 8.47
N VAL A 73 3.31 1.15 7.76
CA VAL A 73 3.44 1.52 6.35
C VAL A 73 4.34 0.52 5.65
N ILE A 74 3.85 -0.06 4.55
CA ILE A 74 4.63 -0.89 3.63
C ILE A 74 4.76 -0.16 2.29
N THR A 75 5.94 -0.21 1.67
CA THR A 75 6.22 0.52 0.42
C THR A 75 6.95 -0.32 -0.60
N ARG A 76 6.81 0.03 -1.88
CA ARG A 76 7.62 -0.49 -2.98
C ARG A 76 7.78 0.57 -4.07
N VAL A 77 8.99 0.69 -4.61
CA VAL A 77 9.24 1.46 -5.83
C VAL A 77 9.08 0.58 -7.07
N VAL A 78 8.30 1.09 -8.03
CA VAL A 78 8.08 0.49 -9.35
C VAL A 78 8.43 1.49 -10.45
N GLN A 79 8.79 0.98 -11.62
CA GLN A 79 8.87 1.76 -12.85
C GLN A 79 7.68 1.40 -13.74
N PHE A 80 6.90 2.39 -14.16
CA PHE A 80 5.87 2.18 -15.17
C PHE A 80 6.49 2.32 -16.55
N VAL A 81 6.40 1.27 -17.35
CA VAL A 81 7.05 1.21 -18.67
C VAL A 81 6.24 2.04 -19.66
N ASP A 82 6.93 2.86 -20.46
CA ASP A 82 6.32 3.74 -21.48
C ASP A 82 5.22 4.68 -20.94
N TYR A 83 5.28 4.99 -19.65
CA TYR A 83 4.33 5.87 -18.98
C TYR A 83 5.01 7.12 -18.43
N PHE A 84 4.44 8.28 -18.77
CA PHE A 84 5.01 9.60 -18.51
C PHE A 84 4.06 10.56 -17.77
N GLY A 85 2.88 10.07 -17.34
CA GLY A 85 1.92 10.81 -16.52
C GLY A 85 2.41 11.04 -15.08
N ASP A 86 1.52 11.48 -14.19
CA ASP A 86 1.80 11.76 -12.77
C ASP A 86 1.17 10.75 -11.79
N GLY A 87 0.53 9.71 -12.33
CA GLY A 87 -0.18 8.66 -11.60
C GLY A 87 -1.68 8.91 -11.46
N SER A 88 -2.17 10.14 -11.69
CA SER A 88 -3.58 10.50 -11.47
C SER A 88 -4.56 9.88 -12.48
N ASP A 89 -4.07 9.43 -13.62
CA ASP A 89 -4.81 8.80 -14.72
C ASP A 89 -4.79 7.27 -14.67
N LEU A 90 -4.22 6.66 -13.64
CA LEU A 90 -4.27 5.21 -13.45
C LEU A 90 -5.69 4.73 -13.12
N GLU A 91 -6.07 3.61 -13.73
CA GLU A 91 -7.36 2.99 -13.46
C GLU A 91 -7.37 2.34 -12.06
N PRO A 92 -8.54 2.26 -11.39
CA PRO A 92 -8.64 1.62 -10.06
C PRO A 92 -8.13 0.17 -10.03
N SER A 93 -8.28 -0.56 -11.14
CA SER A 93 -7.76 -1.93 -11.29
C SER A 93 -6.23 -1.99 -11.31
N GLU A 94 -5.57 -0.93 -11.78
CA GLU A 94 -4.11 -0.82 -11.79
C GLU A 94 -3.59 -0.54 -10.38
N TYR A 95 -4.24 0.37 -9.65
CA TYR A 95 -3.96 0.57 -8.22
C TYR A 95 -4.11 -0.71 -7.41
N GLN A 96 -5.15 -1.50 -7.69
CA GLN A 96 -5.37 -2.80 -7.06
C GLN A 96 -4.26 -3.80 -7.36
N LEU A 97 -3.89 -3.94 -8.63
CA LEU A 97 -2.82 -4.82 -9.05
C LEU A 97 -1.48 -4.46 -8.38
N LEU A 98 -1.18 -3.17 -8.31
CA LEU A 98 0.09 -2.66 -7.80
C LEU A 98 0.24 -2.82 -6.29
N SER A 99 -0.84 -2.64 -5.54
CA SER A 99 -0.84 -2.69 -4.08
C SER A 99 -1.13 -4.06 -3.49
N ARG A 100 -1.73 -4.99 -4.25
CA ARG A 100 -2.05 -6.35 -3.75
C ARG A 100 -0.87 -7.05 -3.07
N PRO A 101 0.36 -7.07 -3.63
CA PRO A 101 1.49 -7.71 -2.96
C PRO A 101 1.87 -7.04 -1.63
N LEU A 102 1.68 -5.72 -1.51
CA LEU A 102 1.97 -4.99 -0.27
C LEU A 102 0.91 -5.33 0.80
N VAL A 103 -0.35 -5.49 0.39
CA VAL A 103 -1.43 -5.92 1.28
C VAL A 103 -1.23 -7.36 1.75
N GLU A 104 -0.80 -8.25 0.86
CA GLU A 104 -0.48 -9.65 1.20
C GLU A 104 0.69 -9.74 2.20
N GLU A 105 1.64 -8.82 2.15
CA GLU A 105 2.70 -8.71 3.15
C GLU A 105 2.13 -8.37 4.54
N ILE A 106 1.14 -7.47 4.62
CA ILE A 106 0.44 -7.15 5.88
C ILE A 106 -0.31 -8.38 6.42
N GLU A 107 -1.00 -9.12 5.53
CA GLU A 107 -1.71 -10.35 5.88
C GLU A 107 -0.73 -11.40 6.44
N THR A 108 0.42 -11.57 5.78
CA THR A 108 1.47 -12.53 6.18
C THR A 108 2.11 -12.17 7.52
N LEU A 109 2.55 -10.92 7.70
CA LEU A 109 3.14 -10.47 8.95
C LEU A 109 2.17 -10.61 10.13
N THR A 110 0.89 -10.27 9.91
CA THR A 110 -0.12 -10.42 10.95
C THR A 110 -0.34 -11.88 11.31
N TYR A 111 -0.43 -12.77 10.32
CA TYR A 111 -0.57 -14.20 10.52
C TYR A 111 0.59 -14.75 11.37
N GLU A 112 1.83 -14.43 11.00
CA GLU A 112 3.02 -14.94 11.68
C GLU A 112 3.17 -14.37 13.09
N ILE A 113 2.98 -13.06 13.28
CA ILE A 113 3.13 -12.43 14.60
C ILE A 113 2.06 -12.97 15.56
N THR A 114 0.81 -13.06 15.11
CA THR A 114 -0.27 -13.59 15.98
C THR A 114 -0.10 -15.07 16.30
N GLN A 115 0.42 -15.88 15.36
CA GLN A 115 0.81 -17.26 15.65
C GLN A 115 1.81 -17.35 16.81
N LEU A 116 2.76 -16.41 16.88
CA LEU A 116 3.78 -16.37 17.92
C LEU A 116 3.29 -15.74 19.24
N THR A 117 2.45 -14.71 19.18
CA THR A 117 2.04 -13.94 20.37
C THR A 117 0.75 -14.44 21.00
N LEU A 118 -0.15 -15.04 20.21
CA LEU A 118 -1.47 -15.51 20.64
C LEU A 118 -1.61 -17.05 20.59
N ASP A 119 -0.56 -17.76 20.18
CA ASP A 119 -0.54 -19.22 19.97
C ASP A 119 -1.55 -19.73 18.92
N HIS A 120 -2.11 -18.82 18.13
CA HIS A 120 -2.95 -19.13 16.97
C HIS A 120 -2.87 -18.00 15.94
N PRO A 121 -2.95 -18.31 14.64
CA PRO A 121 -2.78 -17.31 13.62
C PRO A 121 -4.11 -16.60 13.34
N VAL A 122 -4.04 -15.29 13.13
CA VAL A 122 -5.17 -14.47 12.69
C VAL A 122 -4.99 -14.14 11.21
N ASN A 123 -5.89 -14.67 10.38
CA ASN A 123 -5.95 -14.35 8.96
C ASN A 123 -6.71 -13.04 8.75
N LEU A 124 -6.00 -12.01 8.32
CA LEU A 124 -6.64 -10.81 7.78
C LEU A 124 -7.09 -11.11 6.35
N SER A 125 -8.29 -10.64 6.00
CA SER A 125 -8.77 -10.66 4.63
C SER A 125 -9.18 -9.24 4.26
N PHE A 126 -8.27 -8.54 3.60
CA PHE A 126 -8.54 -7.17 3.20
C PHE A 126 -9.44 -7.15 1.97
N LYS A 127 -10.70 -6.74 2.16
CA LYS A 127 -11.47 -6.14 1.08
C LYS A 127 -10.97 -4.72 0.93
N SER A 128 -9.91 -4.55 0.14
CA SER A 128 -9.32 -3.25 -0.09
C SER A 128 -10.39 -2.27 -0.59
N ASN A 129 -10.48 -1.08 0.02
CA ASN A 129 -11.49 -0.06 -0.28
C ASN A 129 -11.24 0.66 -1.62
N PHE A 130 -10.76 -0.03 -2.66
CA PHE A 130 -10.49 0.57 -3.98
C PHE A 130 -11.70 1.32 -4.57
N ASN A 131 -12.92 0.96 -4.18
CA ASN A 131 -14.14 1.65 -4.60
C ASN A 131 -14.34 3.04 -3.98
N GLU A 132 -13.64 3.40 -2.90
CA GLU A 132 -13.84 4.69 -2.20
C GLU A 132 -12.97 5.83 -2.76
N LEU A 133 -11.85 5.52 -3.43
CA LEU A 133 -11.04 6.47 -4.21
C LEU A 133 -11.83 7.18 -5.34
N ASN A 134 -12.99 6.62 -5.72
CA ASN A 134 -13.90 7.19 -6.72
C ASN A 134 -14.77 8.34 -6.19
N LYS A 135 -14.99 8.48 -4.87
CA LYS A 135 -15.93 9.49 -4.35
C LYS A 135 -15.30 10.87 -4.16
N ASP A 136 -14.04 10.93 -3.76
CA ASP A 136 -13.37 12.21 -3.53
C ASP A 136 -12.91 12.87 -4.84
N ASN A 137 -12.52 12.08 -5.85
CA ASN A 137 -12.17 12.60 -7.18
C ASN A 137 -13.38 13.01 -8.05
N GLN A 138 -14.61 12.66 -7.66
CA GLN A 138 -15.84 13.09 -8.33
C GLN A 138 -16.45 14.36 -7.72
N LYS A 139 -16.25 14.61 -6.41
CA LYS A 139 -16.74 15.86 -5.78
C LYS A 139 -16.11 17.12 -6.36
N ASP A 140 -14.85 17.06 -6.77
CA ASP A 140 -14.15 18.22 -7.34
C ASP A 140 -14.48 18.49 -8.83
N LYS A 141 -15.23 17.61 -9.50
CA LYS A 141 -15.64 17.77 -10.90
C LYS A 141 -17.08 18.27 -11.09
N ASP A 142 -17.93 18.15 -10.08
CA ASP A 142 -19.32 18.59 -10.16
C ASP A 142 -19.55 20.05 -9.70
N ASP A 143 -18.51 20.71 -9.17
CA ASP A 143 -18.55 22.10 -8.67
C ASP A 143 -17.81 23.13 -9.59
N LYS A 144 -17.66 22.84 -10.90
CA LYS A 144 -17.16 23.83 -11.88
C LYS A 144 -18.00 23.94 -13.15
#